data_AF-A0A5J4FXS2-F1
#
_entry.id   AF-A0A5J4FXS2-F1
#
_cell.length_a   1.000
_cell.length_b   1.000
_cell.length_c   1.000
_cell.angle_alpha   90.00
_cell.angle_beta   90.00
_cell.angle_gamma   90.00
#
_symmetry.space_group_name_H-M   'P 1'
#
loop_
_entity.id
_entity.type
_entity.pdbx_description
1 polymer ?
#
loop_
_entity_poly.entity_id
_entity_poly.type
_entity_poly.pdbx_seq_one_letter_code
_entity_poly.pdbx_strand_id
1 'polypeptide(L)'
;MSLKIATILLLAAITSCQSISINDIEKKIVTASRPGQSLTFQYSLTMTIKEDVMLKSIMYKNASKPINFSISRLPDGLVMSNSEMLQSGIYYITAIAAFDESIKSSNDTLLFNFENSSNKTFTFQKETVWKGNLLTK
;
A
#
# COMPACT_ATOMS: atom_id res chain seq x y z
N MET A 1 32.82 -33.90 -32.86
CA MET A 1 32.78 -32.52 -32.33
C MET A 1 31.64 -31.79 -33.04
N SER A 2 30.47 -31.70 -32.42
CA SER A 2 29.35 -30.93 -32.97
C SER A 2 28.68 -30.13 -31.85
N LEU A 3 28.64 -28.83 -32.10
CA LEU A 3 27.93 -27.74 -31.42
C LEU A 3 26.78 -28.17 -30.49
N LYS A 4 26.95 -27.90 -29.19
CA LYS A 4 25.85 -27.72 -28.22
C LYS A 4 26.06 -26.42 -27.45
N ILE A 5 26.02 -25.29 -28.14
CA ILE A 5 26.08 -23.96 -27.51
C ILE A 5 25.09 -23.05 -28.24
N ALA A 6 23.79 -23.27 -28.05
CA ALA A 6 22.78 -22.35 -28.62
C ALA A 6 21.47 -22.25 -27.81
N THR A 7 21.38 -22.84 -26.61
CA THR A 7 20.09 -22.91 -25.88
C THR A 7 20.21 -22.54 -24.40
N ILE A 8 21.24 -21.78 -24.04
CA ILE A 8 21.44 -21.28 -22.66
C ILE A 8 21.70 -19.77 -22.74
N LEU A 9 20.79 -19.01 -23.32
CA LEU A 9 20.88 -17.55 -23.32
C LEU A 9 19.52 -16.85 -23.40
N LEU A 10 18.45 -17.53 -22.95
CA LEU A 10 17.09 -16.97 -22.94
C LEU A 10 16.39 -17.00 -21.57
N LEU A 11 17.12 -17.24 -20.48
CA LEU A 11 16.55 -17.22 -19.11
C LEU A 11 17.03 -16.04 -18.25
N ALA A 12 17.81 -15.11 -18.79
CA ALA A 12 18.43 -14.02 -18.02
C ALA A 12 17.70 -12.66 -18.11
N ALA A 13 16.50 -12.57 -18.68
CA ALA A 13 15.82 -11.29 -18.92
C ALA A 13 14.41 -11.18 -18.31
N ILE A 14 14.13 -11.91 -17.22
CA ILE A 14 12.89 -11.76 -16.45
C ILE A 14 13.20 -11.18 -15.05
N THR A 15 14.07 -10.17 -14.99
CA THR A 15 14.09 -9.30 -13.82
C THR A 15 12.84 -8.43 -13.90
N SER A 16 11.76 -8.87 -13.25
CA SER A 16 10.50 -8.13 -13.22
C SER A 16 10.76 -6.73 -12.66
N CYS A 17 10.81 -5.72 -13.54
CA CYS A 17 10.75 -4.33 -13.11
C CYS A 17 9.34 -4.13 -12.55
N GLN A 18 9.17 -4.29 -11.23
CA GLN A 18 7.88 -4.05 -10.58
C GLN A 18 7.57 -2.56 -10.74
N SER A 19 6.43 -2.25 -11.39
CA SER A 19 5.98 -0.88 -11.67
C SER A 19 5.54 -0.13 -10.41
N ILE A 20 5.22 -0.87 -9.34
CA ILE A 20 4.91 -0.34 -8.01
C ILE A 20 5.75 -1.09 -6.98
N SER A 21 6.33 -0.35 -6.03
CA SER A 21 6.96 -0.89 -4.85
C SER A 21 6.35 -0.28 -3.60
N ILE A 22 5.92 -1.13 -2.67
CA ILE A 22 5.35 -0.74 -1.39
C ILE A 22 6.35 -1.10 -0.28
N ASN A 23 6.83 -0.07 0.42
CA ASN A 23 7.71 -0.23 1.57
C ASN A 23 6.96 -0.85 2.76
N ASP A 24 7.65 -1.03 3.87
CA ASP A 24 7.04 -1.51 5.09
C ASP A 24 5.90 -0.61 5.54
N ILE A 25 4.83 -1.24 6.01
CA ILE A 25 3.65 -0.57 6.51
C ILE A 25 3.82 -0.42 8.01
N GLU A 26 3.65 0.81 8.48
CA GLU A 26 3.60 1.13 9.89
C GLU A 26 2.13 1.14 10.35
N LYS A 27 1.79 0.24 11.28
CA LYS A 27 0.47 0.15 11.90
C LYS A 27 0.49 0.80 13.29
N LYS A 28 -0.42 1.75 13.54
CA LYS A 28 -0.57 2.47 14.82
C LYS A 28 -2.02 2.49 15.28
N ILE A 29 -2.22 2.50 16.60
CA ILE A 29 -3.53 2.82 17.20
C ILE A 29 -3.54 4.32 17.48
N VAL A 30 -4.55 5.01 16.98
CA VAL A 30 -4.75 6.44 17.22
C VAL A 30 -5.94 6.61 18.16
N THR A 31 -5.70 7.32 19.26
CA THR A 31 -6.74 7.74 20.20
C THR A 31 -7.25 9.11 19.77
N ALA A 32 -8.57 9.27 19.75
CA ALA A 32 -9.16 10.58 19.57
C ALA A 32 -8.92 11.43 20.82
N SER A 33 -8.67 12.73 20.63
CA SER A 33 -8.34 13.65 21.72
C SER A 33 -9.50 13.97 22.67
N ARG A 34 -10.72 13.51 22.36
CA ARG A 34 -11.91 13.70 23.19
C ARG A 34 -12.31 12.39 23.86
N PRO A 35 -12.63 12.40 25.17
CA PRO A 35 -13.17 11.24 25.86
C PRO A 35 -14.41 10.68 25.14
N GLY A 36 -14.50 9.35 25.03
CA GLY A 36 -15.66 8.64 24.45
C GLY A 36 -15.68 8.49 22.93
N GLN A 37 -14.68 8.99 22.22
CA GLN A 37 -14.53 8.74 20.78
C GLN A 37 -13.88 7.37 20.51
N SER A 38 -14.34 6.70 19.46
CA SER A 38 -13.81 5.39 19.06
C SER A 38 -12.33 5.47 18.68
N LEU A 39 -11.59 4.44 19.07
CA LEU A 39 -10.22 4.24 18.60
C LEU A 39 -10.22 4.03 17.08
N THR A 40 -9.09 4.32 16.42
CA THR A 40 -8.87 3.99 15.02
C THR A 40 -7.51 3.35 14.82
N PHE A 41 -7.38 2.54 13.76
CA PHE A 41 -6.08 2.12 13.27
C PHE A 41 -5.63 3.04 12.15
N GLN A 42 -4.38 3.48 12.22
CA GLN A 42 -3.71 4.19 11.15
C GLN A 42 -2.62 3.31 10.55
N TYR A 43 -2.62 3.20 9.23
CA TYR A 43 -1.58 2.55 8.44
C TYR A 43 -0.85 3.62 7.65
N SER A 44 0.46 3.62 7.74
CA SER A 44 1.31 4.59 7.06
C SER A 44 2.39 3.87 6.29
N LEU A 45 2.58 4.23 5.03
CA LEU A 45 3.60 3.62 4.18
C LEU A 45 4.12 4.61 3.14
N THR A 46 5.27 4.27 2.57
CA THR A 46 5.78 4.93 1.37
C THR A 46 5.65 3.98 0.19
N MET A 47 5.23 4.51 -0.95
CA MET A 47 5.04 3.79 -2.19
C MET A 47 5.82 4.48 -3.30
N THR A 48 6.59 3.70 -4.05
CA THR A 48 7.28 4.16 -5.25
C THR A 48 6.53 3.67 -6.47
N ILE A 49 6.13 4.60 -7.33
CA ILE A 49 5.43 4.35 -8.58
C ILE A 49 6.41 4.65 -9.72
N LYS A 50 6.48 3.75 -10.71
CA LYS A 50 7.30 3.92 -11.93
C LYS A 50 6.48 4.14 -13.19
N GLU A 51 5.19 3.83 -13.15
CA GLU A 51 4.25 3.94 -14.27
C GLU A 51 2.95 4.56 -13.77
N ASP A 52 2.27 5.32 -14.63
CA ASP A 52 1.05 6.04 -14.28
C ASP A 52 -0.07 5.08 -13.86
N VAL A 53 -0.52 5.22 -12.61
CA VAL A 53 -1.55 4.36 -12.00
C VAL A 53 -2.47 5.17 -11.08
N MET A 54 -3.71 4.73 -10.93
CA MET A 54 -4.65 5.29 -9.97
C MET A 54 -4.87 4.29 -8.84
N LEU A 55 -4.70 4.71 -7.59
CA LEU A 55 -5.05 3.90 -6.41
C LEU A 55 -6.55 4.04 -6.15
N LYS A 56 -7.32 3.00 -6.46
CA LYS A 56 -8.78 3.01 -6.35
C LYS A 56 -9.26 2.76 -4.93
N SER A 57 -8.62 1.83 -4.24
CA SER A 57 -9.01 1.48 -2.88
C SER A 57 -7.91 0.77 -2.11
N ILE A 58 -8.01 0.88 -0.78
CA ILE A 58 -7.28 0.05 0.17
C ILE A 58 -8.32 -0.72 0.98
N MET A 59 -8.11 -2.01 1.17
CA MET A 59 -9.02 -2.89 1.90
C MET A 59 -8.23 -3.85 2.78
N TYR A 60 -8.85 -4.36 3.84
CA TYR A 60 -8.37 -5.60 4.44
C TYR A 60 -8.79 -6.78 3.59
N LYS A 61 -7.97 -7.83 3.55
CA LYS A 61 -8.29 -9.06 2.83
C LYS A 61 -9.65 -9.68 3.19
N ASN A 62 -10.10 -9.49 4.44
CA ASN A 62 -11.36 -10.04 4.94
C ASN A 62 -12.41 -8.96 5.28
N ALA A 63 -12.19 -7.69 4.90
CA ALA A 63 -13.17 -6.65 5.17
C ALA A 63 -14.20 -6.54 4.05
N SER A 64 -15.45 -6.24 4.44
CA SER A 64 -16.55 -5.96 3.51
C SER A 64 -16.54 -4.53 2.96
N LYS A 65 -15.74 -3.64 3.54
CA LYS A 65 -15.67 -2.22 3.15
C LYS A 65 -14.23 -1.74 3.00
N PRO A 66 -13.96 -0.83 2.04
CA PRO A 66 -12.67 -0.17 1.94
C PRO A 66 -12.42 0.76 3.13
N ILE A 67 -11.13 0.96 3.42
CA ILE A 67 -10.69 1.89 4.44
C ILE A 67 -10.45 3.25 3.82
N ASN A 68 -10.68 4.31 4.59
CA ASN A 68 -10.43 5.67 4.12
C ASN A 68 -8.93 5.88 3.98
N PHE A 69 -8.49 6.55 2.92
CA PHE A 69 -7.07 6.83 2.72
C PHE A 69 -6.83 8.21 2.12
N SER A 70 -5.62 8.70 2.33
CA SER A 70 -5.07 9.93 1.75
C SER A 70 -3.71 9.63 1.14
N ILE A 71 -3.41 10.29 0.02
CA ILE A 71 -2.14 10.17 -0.69
C ILE A 71 -1.47 11.55 -0.70
N SER A 72 -0.18 11.60 -0.38
CA SER A 72 0.64 12.80 -0.50
C SER A 72 1.88 12.50 -1.32
N ARG A 73 2.22 13.37 -2.27
CA ARG A 73 3.47 13.26 -3.03
C ARG A 73 4.66 13.69 -2.16
N LEU A 74 5.78 12.99 -2.32
CA LEU A 74 7.05 13.36 -1.69
C LEU A 74 8.02 13.89 -2.75
N PRO A 75 8.87 14.89 -2.41
CA PRO A 75 9.02 15.50 -1.08
C PRO A 75 8.12 16.72 -0.83
N ASP A 76 7.35 17.19 -1.81
CA ASP A 76 6.61 18.46 -1.73
C ASP A 76 5.39 18.44 -0.78
N GLY A 77 4.94 17.24 -0.37
CA GLY A 77 3.82 17.07 0.54
C GLY A 77 2.46 17.36 -0.09
N LEU A 78 2.38 17.47 -1.42
CA LEU A 78 1.15 17.79 -2.12
C LEU A 78 0.12 16.67 -1.91
N VAL A 79 -1.04 17.00 -1.36
CA VAL A 79 -2.14 16.05 -1.18
C VAL A 79 -2.81 15.81 -2.53
N MET A 80 -2.89 14.54 -2.92
CA MET A 80 -3.46 14.11 -4.20
C MET A 80 -4.94 13.77 -4.02
N SER A 81 -5.74 13.97 -5.07
CA SER A 81 -7.11 13.44 -5.08
C SER A 81 -7.09 11.91 -5.27
N ASN A 82 -7.98 11.20 -4.60
CA ASN A 82 -8.11 9.74 -4.75
C ASN A 82 -8.59 9.32 -6.16
N SER A 83 -9.10 10.26 -6.96
CA SER A 83 -9.50 10.04 -8.36
C SER A 83 -8.42 10.42 -9.38
N GLU A 84 -7.25 10.82 -8.92
CA GLU A 84 -6.17 11.32 -9.78
C GLU A 84 -5.23 10.18 -10.20
N MET A 85 -4.70 10.28 -11.41
CA MET A 85 -3.64 9.39 -11.87
C MET A 85 -2.32 9.78 -11.19
N LEU A 86 -1.73 8.85 -10.46
CA LEU A 86 -0.44 9.02 -9.82
C LEU A 86 0.65 8.77 -10.86
N GLN A 87 1.43 9.80 -11.14
CA GLN A 87 2.58 9.72 -12.03
C GLN A 87 3.75 8.99 -11.37
N SER A 88 4.79 8.71 -12.15
CA SER A 88 6.05 8.20 -11.60
C SER A 88 6.60 9.10 -10.48
N GLY A 89 6.90 8.52 -9.33
CA GLY A 89 7.29 9.26 -8.13
C GLY A 89 7.21 8.46 -6.83
N ILE A 90 7.41 9.17 -5.72
CA ILE A 90 7.31 8.61 -4.37
C ILE A 90 6.13 9.26 -3.66
N TYR A 91 5.32 8.42 -3.01
CA TYR A 91 4.08 8.83 -2.35
C TYR A 91 4.05 8.31 -0.93
N TYR A 92 3.59 9.15 -0.01
CA TYR A 92 3.21 8.75 1.34
C TYR A 92 1.71 8.48 1.37
N ILE A 93 1.32 7.30 1.86
CA ILE A 93 -0.08 6.90 1.99
C ILE A 93 -0.40 6.75 3.46
N THR A 94 -1.52 7.35 3.88
CA THR A 94 -2.12 7.11 5.18
C THR A 94 -3.50 6.52 4.98
N ALA A 95 -3.80 5.42 5.66
CA ALA A 95 -5.10 4.78 5.64
C ALA A 95 -5.64 4.64 7.07
N ILE A 96 -6.93 4.93 7.25
CA ILE A 96 -7.61 4.95 8.56
C ILE A 96 -8.76 3.95 8.53
N ALA A 97 -8.74 3.06 9.50
CA ALA A 97 -9.78 2.08 9.73
C ALA A 97 -10.40 2.28 11.12
N ALA A 98 -11.68 1.92 11.23
CA ALA A 98 -12.32 1.79 12.54
C ALA A 98 -11.56 0.75 13.38
N PHE A 99 -11.43 1.01 14.67
CA PHE A 99 -10.84 0.04 15.57
C PHE A 99 -11.75 -1.16 15.74
N ASP A 100 -11.16 -2.34 15.61
CA ASP A 100 -11.73 -3.63 15.90
C ASP A 100 -10.75 -4.36 16.83
N GLU A 101 -11.22 -4.79 18.00
CA GLU A 101 -10.36 -5.46 18.98
C GLU A 101 -9.71 -6.73 18.42
N SER A 102 -10.36 -7.41 17.47
CA SER A 102 -9.81 -8.59 16.79
C SER A 102 -8.55 -8.26 15.98
N ILE A 103 -8.35 -6.99 15.63
CA ILE A 103 -7.27 -6.51 14.79
C ILE A 103 -6.05 -6.07 15.64
N LYS A 104 -6.20 -5.92 16.96
CA LYS A 104 -5.14 -5.36 17.83
C LYS A 104 -3.83 -6.14 17.81
N SER A 105 -3.91 -7.47 17.74
CA SER A 105 -2.76 -8.38 17.73
C SER A 105 -2.64 -9.19 16.43
N SER A 106 -3.46 -8.91 15.41
CA SER A 106 -3.43 -9.64 14.16
C SER A 106 -2.34 -9.14 13.21
N ASN A 107 -1.84 -10.07 12.41
CA ASN A 107 -1.19 -9.76 11.15
C ASN A 107 -2.28 -9.29 10.18
N ASP A 108 -2.21 -8.03 9.78
CA ASP A 108 -3.17 -7.49 8.83
C ASP A 108 -2.63 -7.68 7.43
N THR A 109 -3.50 -8.12 6.54
CA THR A 109 -3.23 -8.14 5.12
C THR A 109 -3.99 -6.99 4.46
N LEU A 110 -3.26 -6.00 3.97
CA LEU A 110 -3.81 -4.90 3.18
C LEU A 110 -3.74 -5.22 1.69
N LEU A 111 -4.85 -4.97 1.01
CA LEU A 111 -5.02 -5.09 -0.42
C LEU A 111 -5.09 -3.68 -1.01
N PHE A 112 -4.15 -3.37 -1.90
CA PHE A 112 -4.07 -2.11 -2.63
C PHE A 112 -4.53 -2.36 -4.06
N ASN A 113 -5.69 -1.81 -4.42
CA ASN A 113 -6.28 -2.00 -5.75
C ASN A 113 -5.95 -0.80 -6.63
N PHE A 114 -5.25 -1.07 -7.72
CA PHE A 114 -4.83 -0.06 -8.68
C PHE A 114 -5.51 -0.27 -10.03
N GLU A 115 -5.54 0.79 -10.82
CA GLU A 115 -5.96 0.81 -12.21
C GLU A 115 -4.86 1.53 -13.01
N ASN A 116 -4.38 0.92 -14.09
CA ASN A 116 -3.40 1.59 -14.96
C ASN A 116 -4.10 2.46 -16.03
N SER A 117 -3.31 3.17 -16.83
CA SER A 117 -3.79 3.99 -17.96
C SER A 117 -4.60 3.22 -19.03
N SER A 118 -4.53 1.90 -19.07
CA SER A 118 -5.35 1.03 -19.95
C SER A 118 -6.61 0.49 -19.28
N ASN A 119 -7.01 1.03 -18.13
CA ASN A 119 -8.13 0.58 -17.29
C ASN A 119 -8.00 -0.87 -16.78
N LYS A 120 -6.80 -1.43 -16.79
CA LYS A 120 -6.55 -2.76 -16.22
C LYS A 120 -6.37 -2.64 -14.72
N THR A 121 -7.19 -3.37 -13.98
CA THR A 121 -7.09 -3.43 -12.52
C THR A 121 -6.13 -4.51 -12.05
N PHE A 122 -5.39 -4.25 -10.98
CA PHE A 122 -4.53 -5.23 -10.33
C PHE A 122 -4.41 -4.91 -8.84
N THR A 123 -4.08 -5.93 -8.05
CA THR A 123 -4.04 -5.84 -6.59
C THR A 123 -2.66 -6.19 -6.07
N PHE A 124 -2.11 -5.32 -5.22
CA PHE A 124 -0.94 -5.62 -4.42
C PHE A 124 -1.35 -6.03 -3.01
N GLN A 125 -0.77 -7.10 -2.50
CA GLN A 125 -0.98 -7.59 -1.13
C GLN A 125 0.26 -7.29 -0.29
N LYS A 126 0.07 -6.68 0.89
CA LYS A 126 1.16 -6.48 1.85
C LYS A 126 0.68 -6.79 3.26
N GLU A 127 1.50 -7.54 3.98
CA GLU A 127 1.25 -7.90 5.36
C GLU A 127 1.92 -6.91 6.31
N THR A 128 1.28 -6.67 7.45
CA THR A 128 1.82 -5.83 8.52
C THR A 128 1.42 -6.36 9.88
N VAL A 129 2.29 -6.17 10.86
CA VAL A 129 2.04 -6.53 12.26
C VAL A 129 2.10 -5.27 13.09
N TRP A 130 1.27 -5.19 14.13
CA TRP A 130 1.39 -4.10 15.08
C TRP A 130 2.70 -4.21 15.85
N LYS A 131 3.54 -3.16 15.79
CA LYS A 131 4.86 -3.13 16.44
C LYS A 131 4.86 -2.46 17.83
N GLY A 132 3.70 -2.24 18.45
CA GLY A 132 3.62 -2.03 19.90
C GLY A 132 3.71 -0.60 20.44
N ASN A 133 3.68 0.46 19.64
CA ASN A 133 3.66 1.83 20.17
C ASN A 133 2.23 2.42 20.19
N LEU A 134 1.68 2.57 21.39
CA LEU A 134 0.56 3.47 21.64
C LEU A 134 1.11 4.90 21.63
N LEU A 135 0.65 5.74 20.68
CA LEU A 135 0.90 7.17 20.77
C LEU A 135 -0.11 7.75 21.77
N THR A 136 0.23 7.70 23.06
CA THR A 136 -0.42 8.53 24.08
C THR A 136 0.18 9.92 23.96
N LYS A 137 -0.64 10.91 23.57
CA LYS A 137 -0.28 12.32 23.73
C LYS A 137 -0.42 12.74 25.19
#